data_AF-A0A177EDX8-F1
#
_entry.id   AF-A0A177EDX8-F1
#
_cell.length_a   1.000
_cell.length_b   1.000
_cell.length_c   1.000
_cell.angle_alpha   90.00
_cell.angle_beta   90.00
_cell.angle_gamma   90.00
#
_symmetry.space_group_name_H-M   'P 1'
#
loop_
_entity.id
_entity.type
_entity.pdbx_description
1 polymer ?
#
loop_
_entity_poly.entity_id
_entity_poly.type
_entity_poly.pdbx_seq_one_letter_code
_entity_poly.pdbx_strand_id
1 'polypeptide(L)'
;MFGIPTVVAGLFQPISIPKTIILFTLGMAAFIGMGHWGAIFYAQNKIDPKPLMPSQTELLPYTPGVTESTIDFFRDCLYRSLATEESLTPTQIYKHQPEYQNITLMHLTLKDIPEKFSEGLWFVYVSITYSTTPVKGGISSPEQQLAILTRLLTAFSTGHIGFLNLSGVNMAINQAPSNAKLPLSVVNGLSISGCSPTFVEWLLGSTDIKPYQGGIGLHLTGGSSEDLTCLDRLNPNVLSSIYLIGLKSLKSLECKLLERRVLNEFSLNDTPPQLEVSEQTAKHILARKWSSLEMPLSILQKICSYSKKDINMRGRLVICVRDLEERKLIEDCHQLFKITAECLSLHISTYDATTPELIILELALQWISHNITNAKFINIWVGDLTDREISFLQKSLIRVKLLTKLERVQINSVLVSLVPASQIPEGAPHVLSTL
;
A
#
# COMPACT_ATOMS: atom_id res chain seq x y z
N MET A 1 56.24 19.39 45.24
CA MET A 1 56.37 18.23 44.32
C MET A 1 55.46 17.14 44.89
N PHE A 2 54.35 16.70 44.31
CA PHE A 2 53.87 16.69 42.93
C PHE A 2 52.38 17.10 42.89
N GLY A 3 52.03 17.98 41.95
CA GLY A 3 50.65 18.32 41.63
C GLY A 3 50.10 17.36 40.58
N ILE A 4 48.84 16.98 40.74
CA ILE A 4 48.07 16.16 39.78
C ILE A 4 47.55 17.10 38.68
N PRO A 5 47.79 16.84 37.39
CA PRO A 5 47.30 17.69 36.32
C PRO A 5 45.87 17.34 35.92
N THR A 6 45.04 18.37 35.86
CA THR A 6 43.71 18.41 35.24
C THR A 6 43.85 18.20 33.73
N VAL A 7 43.29 17.10 33.20
CA VAL A 7 43.27 16.85 31.75
C VAL A 7 42.03 17.50 31.13
N VAL A 8 42.32 18.54 30.36
CA VAL A 8 41.68 19.09 29.15
C VAL A 8 40.35 18.45 28.73
N ALA A 9 39.27 19.22 28.92
CA ALA A 9 38.08 19.17 28.08
C ALA A 9 38.38 19.88 26.75
N GLY A 10 38.21 19.20 25.61
CA GLY A 10 38.35 19.83 24.31
C GLY A 10 38.05 18.90 23.15
N LEU A 11 37.15 19.37 22.26
CA LEU A 11 36.89 18.92 20.89
C LEU A 11 35.88 17.79 20.67
N PHE A 12 34.61 18.10 20.93
CA PHE A 12 33.54 17.75 19.99
C PHE A 12 32.85 19.05 19.57
N GLN A 13 33.22 19.60 18.41
CA GLN A 13 32.37 20.59 17.77
C GLN A 13 31.21 19.85 17.10
N PRO A 14 29.94 20.22 17.38
CA PRO A 14 28.82 19.65 16.66
C PRO A 14 28.94 20.06 15.19
N ILE A 15 29.10 19.08 14.30
CA ILE A 15 29.02 19.28 12.86
C ILE A 15 27.59 19.75 12.58
N SER A 16 27.43 21.05 12.34
CA SER A 16 26.19 21.67 11.88
C SER A 16 25.92 21.18 10.46
N ILE A 17 25.23 20.03 10.33
CA ILE A 17 24.68 19.60 9.05
C ILE A 17 23.57 20.61 8.70
N PRO A 18 23.65 21.30 7.55
CA PRO A 18 22.60 22.22 7.12
C PRO A 18 21.25 21.51 7.11
N LYS A 19 20.22 22.11 7.71
CA LYS A 19 18.84 21.55 7.75
C LYS A 19 18.33 21.14 6.37
N THR A 20 18.80 21.80 5.32
CA THR A 20 18.50 21.48 3.91
C THR A 20 19.02 20.12 3.47
N ILE A 21 20.19 19.67 3.97
CA ILE A 21 20.75 18.35 3.65
C ILE A 21 19.96 17.25 4.35
N ILE A 22 19.56 17.46 5.62
CA ILE A 22 18.73 16.50 6.38
C ILE A 22 17.33 16.34 5.77
N LEU A 23 16.70 17.44 5.36
CA LEU A 23 15.41 17.41 4.66
C LEU A 23 15.52 16.70 3.30
N PHE A 24 16.64 16.88 2.60
CA PHE A 24 16.89 16.22 1.31
C PHE A 24 17.12 14.70 1.47
N THR A 25 17.92 14.26 2.44
CA THR A 25 18.12 12.82 2.70
C THR A 25 16.87 12.14 3.26
N LEU A 26 16.08 12.80 4.12
CA LEU A 26 14.81 12.26 4.60
C LEU A 26 13.74 12.17 3.49
N GLY A 27 13.69 13.16 2.60
CA GLY A 27 12.82 13.13 1.41
C GLY A 27 13.17 12.00 0.44
N MET A 28 14.47 11.78 0.20
CA MET A 28 14.97 10.70 -0.65
C MET A 28 14.80 9.32 -0.02
N ALA A 29 15.01 9.18 1.30
CA ALA A 29 14.75 7.94 2.03
C ALA A 29 13.25 7.57 2.05
N ALA A 30 12.36 8.57 2.13
CA ALA A 30 10.92 8.35 1.98
C ALA A 30 10.54 7.91 0.56
N PHE A 31 11.15 8.48 -0.49
CA PHE A 31 10.88 8.11 -1.89
C PHE A 31 11.43 6.72 -2.28
N ILE A 32 12.67 6.41 -1.90
CA ILE A 32 13.29 5.08 -2.10
C ILE A 32 12.56 4.05 -1.23
N GLY A 33 12.20 4.45 0.00
CA GLY A 33 11.33 3.69 0.90
C GLY A 33 10.01 3.35 0.24
N MET A 34 9.30 4.29 -0.39
CA MET A 34 7.99 4.02 -1.03
C MET A 34 8.06 3.02 -2.19
N GLY A 35 9.12 3.05 -3.02
CA GLY A 35 9.35 2.03 -4.04
C GLY A 35 9.62 0.65 -3.44
N HIS A 36 10.41 0.61 -2.36
CA HIS A 36 10.70 -0.62 -1.61
C HIS A 36 9.46 -1.11 -0.84
N TRP A 37 8.62 -0.22 -0.32
CA TRP A 37 7.34 -0.53 0.32
C TRP A 37 6.35 -1.06 -0.69
N GLY A 38 6.30 -0.60 -1.94
CA GLY A 38 5.49 -1.24 -2.97
C GLY A 38 5.89 -2.70 -3.23
N ALA A 39 7.21 -2.97 -3.28
CA ALA A 39 7.75 -4.32 -3.42
C ALA A 39 7.59 -5.17 -2.13
N ILE A 40 7.72 -4.57 -0.95
CA ILE A 40 7.48 -5.21 0.35
C ILE A 40 5.99 -5.46 0.56
N PHE A 41 5.10 -4.57 0.14
CA PHE A 41 3.66 -4.76 0.19
C PHE A 41 3.25 -5.87 -0.78
N TYR A 42 3.87 -5.95 -1.97
CA TYR A 42 3.75 -7.09 -2.88
C TYR A 42 4.29 -8.40 -2.27
N ALA A 43 5.39 -8.34 -1.50
CA ALA A 43 5.98 -9.51 -0.85
C ALA A 43 5.28 -9.95 0.45
N GLN A 44 4.70 -9.01 1.21
CA GLN A 44 4.05 -9.22 2.51
C GLN A 44 2.56 -9.52 2.36
N ASN A 45 1.87 -8.86 1.43
CA ASN A 45 0.51 -9.24 1.04
C ASN A 45 0.57 -10.27 -0.07
N LYS A 46 1.09 -11.47 0.26
CA LYS A 46 0.89 -12.69 -0.54
C LYS A 46 -0.60 -12.89 -0.81
N ILE A 47 -1.10 -12.21 -1.83
CA ILE A 47 -2.11 -12.72 -2.71
C ILE A 47 -1.38 -13.83 -3.46
N ASP A 48 -1.32 -15.03 -2.87
CA ASP A 48 -1.14 -16.24 -3.66
C ASP A 48 -2.36 -16.27 -4.58
N PRO A 49 -2.16 -15.95 -5.86
CA PRO A 49 -1.37 -16.81 -6.70
C PRO A 49 -0.12 -16.06 -7.19
N LYS A 50 1.04 -16.73 -7.18
CA LYS A 50 1.89 -16.61 -8.38
C LYS A 50 0.93 -16.83 -9.54
N PRO A 51 0.59 -15.82 -10.37
CA PRO A 51 -0.07 -16.12 -11.63
C PRO A 51 0.80 -17.22 -12.22
N LEU A 52 0.21 -18.35 -12.62
CA LEU A 52 0.92 -19.39 -13.35
C LEU A 52 1.59 -18.67 -14.51
N MET A 53 2.85 -18.28 -14.32
CA MET A 53 3.57 -17.48 -15.28
C MET A 53 3.72 -18.44 -16.45
N PRO A 54 3.09 -18.16 -17.60
CA PRO A 54 3.36 -18.94 -18.80
C PRO A 54 4.88 -19.03 -18.98
N SER A 55 5.35 -20.19 -19.43
CA SER A 55 6.76 -20.49 -19.52
C SER A 55 7.51 -19.37 -20.25
N GLN A 56 8.65 -18.94 -19.70
CA GLN A 56 9.50 -17.86 -20.25
C GLN A 56 10.07 -18.14 -21.65
N THR A 57 9.66 -19.23 -22.30
CA THR A 57 10.19 -19.71 -23.57
C THR A 57 9.43 -19.20 -24.79
N GLU A 58 8.29 -18.53 -24.63
CA GLU A 58 7.52 -17.99 -25.77
C GLU A 58 8.20 -16.73 -26.31
N LEU A 59 8.66 -16.79 -27.57
CA LEU A 59 9.20 -15.65 -28.32
C LEU A 59 8.09 -14.94 -29.10
N LEU A 60 8.16 -13.62 -29.19
CA LEU A 60 7.27 -12.84 -30.05
C LEU A 60 7.71 -12.95 -31.52
N PRO A 61 6.75 -12.95 -32.48
CA PRO A 61 7.06 -12.85 -33.89
C PRO A 61 7.90 -11.59 -34.17
N TYR A 62 9.00 -11.77 -34.89
CA TYR A 62 9.82 -10.65 -35.30
C TYR A 62 9.07 -9.78 -36.31
N THR A 63 8.99 -8.47 -36.03
CA THR A 63 8.33 -7.48 -36.89
C THR A 63 9.34 -6.39 -37.24
N PRO A 64 9.84 -6.32 -38.48
CA PRO A 64 10.86 -5.36 -38.88
C PRO A 64 10.51 -3.92 -38.49
N GLY A 65 11.46 -3.22 -37.87
CA GLY A 65 11.33 -1.85 -37.37
C GLY A 65 10.64 -1.75 -36.01
N VAL A 66 9.58 -2.54 -35.77
CA VAL A 66 8.87 -2.52 -34.47
C VAL A 66 9.68 -3.25 -33.40
N THR A 67 10.23 -4.43 -33.72
CA THR A 67 11.00 -5.22 -32.75
C THR A 67 12.27 -4.48 -32.35
N GLU A 68 13.02 -3.92 -33.31
CA GLU A 68 14.23 -3.14 -33.04
C GLU A 68 13.93 -1.89 -32.24
N SER A 69 12.95 -1.08 -32.66
CA SER A 69 12.61 0.17 -31.94
C SER A 69 12.14 -0.11 -30.51
N THR A 70 11.47 -1.25 -30.28
CA THR A 70 11.10 -1.70 -28.93
C THR A 70 12.35 -2.04 -28.12
N ILE A 71 13.26 -2.86 -28.66
CA ILE A 71 14.51 -3.23 -27.98
C ILE A 71 15.35 -1.99 -27.67
N ASP A 72 15.53 -1.09 -28.64
CA ASP A 72 16.33 0.12 -28.50
C ASP A 72 15.73 1.06 -27.45
N PHE A 73 14.40 1.29 -27.46
CA PHE A 73 13.73 2.08 -26.42
C PHE A 73 14.04 1.57 -25.02
N PHE A 74 13.87 0.26 -24.78
CA PHE A 74 14.09 -0.30 -23.45
C PHE A 74 15.58 -0.44 -23.09
N ARG A 75 16.48 -0.49 -24.06
CA ARG A 75 17.93 -0.42 -23.83
C ARG A 75 18.34 0.96 -23.30
N ASP A 76 17.75 2.02 -23.85
CA ASP A 76 18.13 3.40 -23.52
C ASP A 76 17.42 3.95 -22.28
N CYS A 77 16.20 3.48 -22.00
CA CYS A 77 15.36 4.02 -20.93
C CYS A 77 15.57 3.39 -19.56
N LEU A 78 16.15 2.19 -19.50
CA LEU A 78 16.06 1.34 -18.31
C LEU A 78 17.42 0.94 -17.75
N TYR A 79 17.44 0.71 -16.45
CA TYR A 79 18.54 0.01 -15.78
C TYR A 79 18.63 -1.48 -16.20
N ARG A 80 17.54 -2.04 -16.74
CA ARG A 80 17.45 -3.44 -17.19
C ARG A 80 16.81 -3.51 -18.57
N SER A 81 17.45 -4.22 -19.49
CA SER A 81 16.91 -4.42 -20.83
C SER A 81 15.74 -5.41 -20.83
N LEU A 82 14.99 -5.44 -21.93
CA LEU A 82 14.06 -6.54 -22.18
C LEU A 82 14.80 -7.88 -22.22
N ALA A 83 14.12 -8.95 -21.81
CA ALA A 83 14.55 -10.30 -22.10
C ALA A 83 14.46 -10.55 -23.62
N THR A 84 15.60 -10.85 -24.22
CA THR A 84 15.75 -11.13 -25.66
C THR A 84 16.52 -12.42 -25.90
N GLU A 85 16.28 -13.05 -27.05
CA GLU A 85 17.05 -14.19 -27.55
C GLU A 85 18.06 -13.70 -28.59
N GLU A 86 19.31 -13.50 -28.13
CA GLU A 86 20.40 -12.97 -28.96
C GLU A 86 21.01 -14.04 -29.88
N SER A 87 20.79 -15.34 -29.63
CA SER A 87 21.29 -16.40 -30.51
C SER A 87 20.56 -16.47 -31.86
N LEU A 88 19.40 -15.81 -31.96
CA LEU A 88 18.63 -15.70 -33.20
C LEU A 88 19.02 -14.41 -33.96
N THR A 89 19.08 -14.52 -35.29
CA THR A 89 19.28 -13.37 -36.18
C THR A 89 18.07 -13.26 -37.12
N PRO A 90 17.24 -12.22 -37.02
CA PRO A 90 17.35 -11.08 -36.10
C PRO A 90 17.00 -11.44 -34.65
N THR A 91 17.51 -10.66 -33.68
CA THR A 91 17.21 -10.81 -32.25
C THR A 91 15.71 -10.73 -32.00
N GLN A 92 15.18 -11.65 -31.20
CA GLN A 92 13.75 -11.70 -30.86
C GLN A 92 13.50 -11.36 -29.39
N ILE A 93 12.31 -10.86 -29.09
CA ILE A 93 11.90 -10.52 -27.73
C ILE A 93 11.13 -11.69 -27.12
N TYR A 94 11.45 -12.07 -25.89
CA TYR A 94 10.61 -12.98 -25.12
C TYR A 94 9.27 -12.30 -24.79
N LYS A 95 8.16 -13.01 -24.96
CA LYS A 95 6.82 -12.45 -24.70
C LYS A 95 6.66 -11.99 -23.25
N HIS A 96 7.17 -12.79 -22.32
CA HIS A 96 7.05 -12.54 -20.88
C HIS A 96 8.29 -11.83 -20.35
N GLN A 97 8.07 -10.66 -19.76
CA GLN A 97 9.10 -9.80 -19.20
C GLN A 97 9.03 -9.87 -17.67
N PRO A 98 9.78 -10.81 -17.04
CA PRO A 98 9.68 -11.09 -15.59
C PRO A 98 10.27 -9.97 -14.74
N GLU A 99 11.15 -9.17 -15.31
CA GLU A 99 11.87 -8.14 -14.59
C GLU A 99 11.06 -6.86 -14.46
N TYR A 100 11.31 -6.14 -13.37
CA TYR A 100 10.77 -4.82 -13.09
C TYR A 100 11.30 -3.79 -14.10
N GLN A 101 10.40 -3.17 -14.87
CA GLN A 101 10.73 -2.13 -15.83
C GLN A 101 10.52 -0.75 -15.18
N ASN A 102 11.55 0.11 -15.19
CA ASN A 102 11.51 1.45 -14.56
C ASN A 102 11.83 2.58 -15.53
N ILE A 103 10.80 3.28 -16.00
CA ILE A 103 10.91 4.34 -16.99
C ILE A 103 10.89 5.71 -16.31
N THR A 104 11.91 6.53 -16.56
CA THR A 104 11.95 7.91 -16.06
C THR A 104 11.60 8.88 -17.18
N LEU A 105 10.48 9.59 -17.06
CA LEU A 105 9.96 10.45 -18.13
C LEU A 105 10.87 11.64 -18.46
N MET A 106 11.70 12.08 -17.52
CA MET A 106 12.54 13.27 -17.68
C MET A 106 13.63 13.16 -18.75
N HIS A 107 13.99 11.94 -19.14
CA HIS A 107 15.03 11.69 -20.15
C HIS A 107 14.44 11.41 -21.52
N LEU A 108 13.11 11.44 -21.65
CA LEU A 108 12.42 11.09 -22.87
C LEU A 108 11.92 12.33 -23.60
N THR A 109 11.99 12.24 -24.91
CA THR A 109 11.28 13.09 -25.86
C THR A 109 10.23 12.25 -26.59
N LEU A 110 9.32 12.91 -27.31
CA LEU A 110 8.32 12.21 -28.12
C LEU A 110 8.93 11.33 -29.21
N LYS A 111 10.17 11.63 -29.66
CA LYS A 111 10.86 10.87 -30.71
C LYS A 111 11.47 9.57 -30.17
N ASP A 112 11.76 9.52 -28.88
CA ASP A 112 12.40 8.36 -28.26
C ASP A 112 11.39 7.23 -28.03
N ILE A 113 10.10 7.56 -27.90
CA ILE A 113 9.03 6.58 -27.68
C ILE A 113 8.48 6.08 -29.02
N PRO A 114 8.59 4.77 -29.33
CA PRO A 114 8.03 4.22 -30.56
C PRO A 114 6.50 4.37 -30.60
N GLU A 115 5.92 4.28 -31.79
CA GLU A 115 4.46 4.38 -31.94
C GLU A 115 3.70 3.25 -31.24
N LYS A 116 4.28 2.06 -31.29
CA LYS A 116 3.80 0.85 -30.62
C LYS A 116 4.98 0.02 -30.19
N PHE A 117 4.81 -0.73 -29.11
CA PHE A 117 5.72 -1.82 -28.80
C PHE A 117 5.37 -3.08 -29.60
N SER A 118 6.23 -4.09 -29.53
CA SER A 118 5.95 -5.40 -30.10
C SER A 118 4.68 -5.99 -29.49
N GLU A 119 3.76 -6.43 -30.34
CA GLU A 119 2.42 -6.86 -29.95
C GLU A 119 2.48 -8.12 -29.07
N GLY A 120 1.64 -8.16 -28.03
CA GLY A 120 1.51 -9.32 -27.14
C GLY A 120 2.53 -9.37 -26.00
N LEU A 121 3.38 -8.35 -25.85
CA LEU A 121 4.27 -8.22 -24.69
C LEU A 121 3.52 -8.33 -23.37
N TRP A 122 4.11 -9.00 -22.40
CA TRP A 122 3.56 -9.17 -21.07
C TRP A 122 4.57 -8.76 -20.01
N PHE A 123 4.33 -7.61 -19.39
CA PHE A 123 5.15 -7.09 -18.30
C PHE A 123 4.60 -7.53 -16.95
N VAL A 124 5.48 -8.02 -16.07
CA VAL A 124 5.06 -8.30 -14.68
C VAL A 124 4.82 -7.00 -13.92
N TYR A 125 5.74 -6.05 -14.06
CA TYR A 125 5.68 -4.76 -13.38
C TYR A 125 6.30 -3.66 -14.25
N VAL A 126 5.56 -2.58 -14.44
CA VAL A 126 6.05 -1.35 -15.06
C VAL A 126 5.90 -0.19 -14.07
N SER A 127 6.98 0.54 -13.83
CA SER A 127 7.00 1.77 -13.06
C SER A 127 7.36 2.93 -13.97
N ILE A 128 6.53 3.96 -13.99
CA ILE A 128 6.77 5.20 -14.72
C ILE A 128 6.90 6.30 -13.69
N THR A 129 8.10 6.86 -13.58
CA THR A 129 8.43 7.86 -12.57
C THR A 129 8.71 9.20 -13.22
N TYR A 130 8.24 10.24 -12.54
CA TYR A 130 8.56 11.62 -12.86
C TYR A 130 9.41 12.18 -11.71
N SER A 131 10.62 12.66 -12.01
CA SER A 131 11.44 13.30 -10.97
C SER A 131 10.99 14.74 -10.80
N THR A 132 10.77 15.12 -9.55
CA THR A 132 10.47 16.50 -9.16
C THR A 132 11.70 17.38 -9.14
N THR A 133 12.91 16.81 -9.23
CA THR A 133 14.14 17.59 -9.27
C THR A 133 14.29 18.22 -10.66
N PRO A 134 14.32 19.56 -10.77
CA PRO A 134 14.53 20.20 -12.06
C PRO A 134 15.93 19.84 -12.56
N VAL A 135 16.01 19.06 -13.65
CA VAL A 135 17.27 18.84 -14.34
C VAL A 135 17.67 20.17 -14.96
N LYS A 136 18.85 20.67 -14.61
CA LYS A 136 19.42 21.90 -15.18
C LYS A 136 19.43 21.77 -16.71
N GLY A 137 18.56 22.53 -17.38
CA GLY A 137 18.43 22.55 -18.85
C GLY A 137 17.25 21.76 -19.43
N GLY A 138 16.51 21.00 -18.62
CA GLY A 138 15.31 20.27 -19.07
C GLY A 138 14.04 20.99 -18.64
N ILE A 139 13.64 22.05 -19.34
CA ILE A 139 12.34 22.69 -19.12
C ILE A 139 11.33 22.06 -20.08
N SER A 140 10.91 20.82 -19.81
CA SER A 140 9.72 20.28 -20.47
C SER A 140 8.50 20.94 -19.83
N SER A 141 7.64 21.58 -20.63
CA SER A 141 6.39 22.12 -20.10
C SER A 141 5.47 20.99 -19.63
N PRO A 142 4.53 21.23 -18.70
CA PRO A 142 3.57 20.20 -18.27
C PRO A 142 2.84 19.53 -19.44
N GLU A 143 2.52 20.28 -20.49
CA GLU A 143 1.89 19.76 -21.71
C GLU A 143 2.80 18.79 -22.46
N GLN A 144 4.09 19.11 -22.58
CA GLN A 144 5.06 18.22 -23.21
C GLN A 144 5.22 16.93 -22.41
N GLN A 145 5.27 17.02 -21.08
CA GLN A 145 5.37 15.84 -20.21
C GLN A 145 4.11 14.96 -20.36
N LEU A 146 2.94 15.58 -20.40
CA LEU A 146 1.67 14.87 -20.59
C LEU A 146 1.64 14.18 -21.96
N ALA A 147 2.14 14.84 -23.00
CA ALA A 147 2.24 14.26 -24.35
C ALA A 147 3.18 13.05 -24.38
N ILE A 148 4.34 13.14 -23.71
CA ILE A 148 5.30 12.02 -23.57
C ILE A 148 4.63 10.85 -22.84
N LEU A 149 4.01 11.09 -21.69
CA LEU A 149 3.32 10.05 -20.94
C LEU A 149 2.18 9.43 -21.74
N THR A 150 1.38 10.24 -22.43
CA THR A 150 0.29 9.77 -23.29
C THR A 150 0.82 8.89 -24.42
N ARG A 151 1.91 9.30 -25.08
CA ARG A 151 2.57 8.51 -26.12
C ARG A 151 3.06 7.17 -25.56
N LEU A 152 3.66 7.18 -24.37
CA LEU A 152 4.16 5.98 -23.71
C LEU A 152 3.04 5.01 -23.33
N LEU A 153 1.97 5.50 -22.68
CA LEU A 153 0.81 4.68 -22.33
C LEU A 153 0.11 4.12 -23.58
N THR A 154 0.09 4.90 -24.67
CA THR A 154 -0.41 4.43 -25.97
C THR A 154 0.46 3.31 -26.53
N ALA A 155 1.79 3.40 -26.46
CA ALA A 155 2.67 2.33 -26.92
C ALA A 155 2.44 1.03 -26.12
N PHE A 156 2.23 1.15 -24.81
CA PHE A 156 1.88 0.03 -23.91
C PHE A 156 0.52 -0.63 -24.20
N SER A 157 -0.38 0.04 -24.92
CA SER A 157 -1.70 -0.52 -25.26
C SER A 157 -1.65 -1.78 -26.12
N THR A 158 -0.50 -2.06 -26.74
CA THR A 158 -0.25 -3.24 -27.58
C THR A 158 0.13 -4.49 -26.81
N GLY A 159 0.31 -4.38 -25.49
CA GLY A 159 0.63 -5.49 -24.60
C GLY A 159 -0.20 -5.51 -23.33
N HIS A 160 0.25 -6.29 -22.36
CA HIS A 160 -0.34 -6.47 -21.05
C HIS A 160 0.63 -6.04 -19.96
N ILE A 161 0.11 -5.39 -18.92
CA ILE A 161 0.86 -5.00 -17.75
C ILE A 161 0.21 -5.64 -16.52
N GLY A 162 0.96 -6.47 -15.81
CA GLY A 162 0.54 -7.04 -14.52
C GLY A 162 0.23 -5.94 -13.52
N PHE A 163 1.24 -5.15 -13.18
CA PHE A 163 1.12 -4.01 -12.29
C PHE A 163 1.73 -2.75 -12.90
N LEU A 164 0.95 -1.67 -12.97
CA LEU A 164 1.41 -0.36 -13.42
C LEU A 164 1.53 0.59 -12.25
N ASN A 165 2.72 1.14 -12.01
CA ASN A 165 2.95 2.20 -11.04
C ASN A 165 3.26 3.52 -11.75
N LEU A 166 2.53 4.57 -11.40
CA LEU A 166 2.75 5.94 -11.88
C LEU A 166 3.11 6.80 -10.67
N SER A 167 4.26 7.46 -10.69
CA SER A 167 4.69 8.24 -9.52
C SER A 167 5.26 9.61 -9.84
N GLY A 168 4.97 10.59 -8.98
CA GLY A 168 5.56 11.92 -9.00
C GLY A 168 5.01 12.84 -10.09
N VAL A 169 3.92 12.46 -10.76
CA VAL A 169 3.33 13.26 -11.84
C VAL A 169 2.53 14.41 -11.24
N ASN A 170 3.20 15.54 -11.05
CA ASN A 170 2.60 16.77 -10.54
C ASN A 170 2.38 17.75 -11.69
N MET A 171 1.30 17.55 -12.44
CA MET A 171 0.97 18.42 -13.57
C MET A 171 -0.25 19.28 -13.19
N ALA A 172 -0.11 20.60 -13.32
CA ALA A 172 -1.24 21.53 -13.31
C ALA A 172 -1.93 21.46 -14.67
N ILE A 173 -2.60 20.33 -14.94
CA ILE A 173 -3.28 20.10 -16.21
C ILE A 173 -4.57 20.92 -16.20
N ASN A 174 -4.58 22.03 -16.93
CA ASN A 174 -5.81 22.78 -17.24
C ASN A 174 -6.60 22.16 -18.40
N GLN A 175 -6.11 21.05 -18.97
CA GLN A 175 -6.75 20.35 -20.08
C GLN A 175 -7.75 19.32 -19.56
N ALA A 176 -8.97 19.38 -20.08
CA ALA A 176 -9.94 18.32 -19.86
C ALA A 176 -9.43 16.99 -20.43
N PRO A 177 -9.86 15.84 -19.88
CA PRO A 177 -9.64 14.54 -20.52
C PRO A 177 -10.05 14.60 -21.98
N SER A 178 -9.24 14.04 -22.87
CA SER A 178 -9.67 13.84 -24.26
C SER A 178 -10.86 12.89 -24.28
N ASN A 179 -11.81 13.11 -25.19
CA ASN A 179 -12.91 12.16 -25.41
C ASN A 179 -12.40 10.79 -25.92
N ALA A 180 -11.21 10.75 -26.51
CA ALA A 180 -10.58 9.51 -26.92
C ALA A 180 -9.97 8.81 -25.69
N LYS A 181 -10.52 7.64 -25.35
CA LYS A 181 -9.97 6.81 -24.27
C LYS A 181 -8.73 6.05 -24.74
N LEU A 182 -7.67 6.12 -23.94
CA LEU A 182 -6.45 5.35 -24.08
C LEU A 182 -6.71 3.91 -23.66
N PRO A 183 -6.67 2.93 -24.58
CA PRO A 183 -6.83 1.53 -24.21
C PRO A 183 -5.61 1.12 -23.39
N LEU A 184 -5.82 0.64 -22.16
CA LEU A 184 -4.73 0.18 -21.31
C LEU A 184 -5.08 -1.17 -20.71
N SER A 185 -4.29 -2.20 -21.03
CA SER A 185 -4.51 -3.55 -20.51
C SER A 185 -3.70 -3.75 -19.23
N VAL A 186 -4.24 -3.25 -18.12
CA VAL A 186 -3.72 -3.52 -16.77
C VAL A 186 -4.46 -4.71 -16.21
N VAL A 187 -3.71 -5.73 -15.79
CA VAL A 187 -4.25 -7.03 -15.43
C VAL A 187 -4.59 -7.10 -13.94
N ASN A 188 -3.65 -6.71 -13.06
CA ASN A 188 -3.79 -6.93 -11.61
C ASN A 188 -3.92 -5.64 -10.81
N GLY A 189 -3.11 -4.61 -11.11
CA GLY A 189 -3.06 -3.43 -10.23
C GLY A 189 -2.55 -2.15 -10.89
N LEU A 190 -3.13 -1.04 -10.45
CA LEU A 190 -2.72 0.32 -10.78
C LEU A 190 -2.33 1.03 -9.48
N SER A 191 -1.09 1.51 -9.41
CA SER A 191 -0.59 2.34 -8.32
C SER A 191 -0.34 3.76 -8.81
N ILE A 192 -0.83 4.74 -8.08
CA ILE A 192 -0.62 6.16 -8.35
C ILE A 192 -0.06 6.79 -7.08
N SER A 193 1.20 7.23 -7.13
CA SER A 193 1.94 7.70 -5.97
C SER A 193 2.42 9.15 -6.13
N GLY A 194 2.13 10.01 -5.16
CA GLY A 194 2.62 11.39 -5.15
C GLY A 194 2.26 12.20 -6.39
N CYS A 195 1.12 11.93 -7.01
CA CYS A 195 0.63 12.66 -8.19
C CYS A 195 -0.37 13.74 -7.80
N SER A 196 -0.57 14.74 -8.68
CA SER A 196 -1.59 15.77 -8.47
C SER A 196 -3.00 15.20 -8.60
N PRO A 197 -4.00 15.74 -7.88
CA PRO A 197 -5.40 15.31 -8.01
C PRO A 197 -5.92 15.44 -9.45
N THR A 198 -5.54 16.52 -10.14
CA THR A 198 -5.88 16.78 -11.54
C THR A 198 -5.32 15.73 -12.49
N PHE A 199 -4.09 15.24 -12.24
CA PHE A 199 -3.52 14.15 -13.01
C PHE A 199 -4.26 12.83 -12.78
N VAL A 200 -4.58 12.51 -11.53
CA VAL A 200 -5.38 11.31 -11.21
C VAL A 200 -6.71 11.38 -11.95
N GLU A 201 -7.41 12.50 -11.87
CA GLU A 201 -8.68 12.72 -12.57
C GLU A 201 -8.54 12.61 -14.10
N TRP A 202 -7.48 13.18 -14.68
CA TRP A 202 -7.17 13.05 -16.10
C TRP A 202 -6.93 11.59 -16.49
N LEU A 203 -6.09 10.87 -15.75
CA LEU A 203 -5.73 9.48 -16.06
C LEU A 203 -6.96 8.58 -16.01
N LEU A 204 -7.73 8.66 -14.93
CA LEU A 204 -8.92 7.82 -14.74
C LEU A 204 -10.05 8.18 -15.70
N GLY A 205 -10.13 9.43 -16.15
CA GLY A 205 -11.07 9.87 -17.18
C GLY A 205 -10.64 9.52 -18.62
N SER A 206 -9.32 9.49 -18.88
CA SER A 206 -8.75 9.31 -20.22
C SER A 206 -8.37 7.87 -20.53
N THR A 207 -8.46 6.93 -19.59
CA THR A 207 -8.08 5.53 -19.82
C THR A 207 -9.32 4.62 -19.90
N ASP A 208 -9.29 3.67 -20.84
CA ASP A 208 -10.19 2.51 -20.84
C ASP A 208 -9.42 1.33 -20.27
N ILE A 209 -9.49 1.19 -18.95
CA ILE A 209 -8.84 0.09 -18.24
C ILE A 209 -9.74 -1.14 -18.36
N LYS A 210 -9.30 -2.12 -19.18
CA LYS A 210 -10.02 -3.38 -19.35
C LYS A 210 -9.55 -4.37 -18.28
N PRO A 211 -10.41 -4.79 -17.34
CA PRO A 211 -10.01 -5.72 -16.30
C PRO A 211 -9.71 -7.07 -16.92
N TYR A 212 -8.58 -7.65 -16.54
CA TYR A 212 -8.39 -9.09 -16.69
C TYR A 212 -9.16 -9.79 -15.56
N GLN A 213 -9.48 -11.07 -15.75
CA GLN A 213 -10.33 -11.86 -14.84
C GLN A 213 -10.02 -11.56 -13.35
N GLY A 214 -10.98 -11.03 -12.59
CA GLY A 214 -10.82 -10.75 -11.16
C GLY A 214 -10.80 -9.27 -10.76
N GLY A 215 -10.77 -8.34 -11.71
CA GLY A 215 -10.75 -6.90 -11.44
C GLY A 215 -9.36 -6.42 -10.97
N ILE A 216 -9.22 -5.10 -10.81
CA ILE A 216 -7.95 -4.41 -10.60
C ILE A 216 -7.91 -3.81 -9.20
N GLY A 217 -6.76 -3.93 -8.55
CA GLY A 217 -6.45 -3.19 -7.33
C GLY A 217 -5.96 -1.78 -7.63
N LEU A 218 -6.59 -0.77 -7.05
CA LEU A 218 -6.13 0.62 -7.13
C LEU A 218 -5.39 1.00 -5.85
N HIS A 219 -4.14 1.42 -5.97
CA HIS A 219 -3.34 1.97 -4.88
C HIS A 219 -3.17 3.47 -5.10
N LEU A 220 -3.67 4.29 -4.18
CA LEU A 220 -3.39 5.72 -4.13
C LEU A 220 -2.50 6.01 -2.94
N THR A 221 -1.27 6.47 -3.21
CA THR A 221 -0.27 6.71 -2.16
C THR A 221 0.15 8.17 -2.16
N GLY A 222 0.00 8.85 -1.02
CA GLY A 222 0.38 10.26 -0.88
C GLY A 222 -0.39 11.20 -1.82
N GLY A 223 0.19 12.38 -2.07
CA GLY A 223 -0.47 13.43 -2.85
C GLY A 223 -1.24 14.41 -1.96
N SER A 224 -1.87 15.39 -2.62
CA SER A 224 -2.49 16.55 -1.97
C SER A 224 -4.02 16.57 -2.14
N SER A 225 -4.64 15.44 -2.48
CA SER A 225 -6.10 15.36 -2.63
C SER A 225 -6.78 15.55 -1.28
N GLU A 226 -7.76 16.46 -1.22
CA GLU A 226 -8.59 16.67 -0.03
C GLU A 226 -9.83 15.76 0.00
N ASP A 227 -10.23 15.24 -1.15
CA ASP A 227 -11.34 14.30 -1.33
C ASP A 227 -10.99 13.20 -2.34
N LEU A 228 -11.90 12.24 -2.51
CA LEU A 228 -11.76 11.09 -3.42
C LEU A 228 -12.66 11.20 -4.66
N THR A 229 -13.19 12.38 -4.98
CA THR A 229 -14.14 12.55 -6.08
C THR A 229 -13.52 12.26 -7.44
N CYS A 230 -12.19 12.40 -7.58
CA CYS A 230 -11.46 12.01 -8.80
C CYS A 230 -11.65 10.53 -9.15
N LEU A 231 -11.94 9.67 -8.16
CA LEU A 231 -12.20 8.25 -8.35
C LEU A 231 -13.58 7.95 -8.95
N ASP A 232 -14.53 8.90 -8.90
CA ASP A 232 -15.88 8.69 -9.42
C ASP A 232 -15.90 8.47 -10.95
N ARG A 233 -14.82 8.87 -11.64
CA ARG A 233 -14.61 8.67 -13.08
C ARG A 233 -14.23 7.23 -13.43
N LEU A 234 -13.83 6.42 -12.45
CA LEU A 234 -13.52 5.01 -12.69
C LEU A 234 -14.78 4.21 -12.99
N ASN A 235 -14.65 3.34 -14.00
CA ASN A 235 -15.64 2.31 -14.26
C ASN A 235 -15.62 1.30 -13.09
N PRO A 236 -16.72 1.15 -12.34
CA PRO A 236 -16.72 0.37 -11.11
C PRO A 236 -16.59 -1.13 -11.34
N ASN A 237 -16.93 -1.61 -12.54
CA ASN A 237 -16.83 -3.02 -12.88
C ASN A 237 -15.37 -3.48 -13.04
N VAL A 238 -14.44 -2.52 -13.00
CA VAL A 238 -13.01 -2.76 -13.19
C VAL A 238 -12.31 -3.02 -11.87
N LEU A 239 -12.81 -2.51 -10.74
CA LEU A 239 -12.05 -2.51 -9.49
C LEU A 239 -12.47 -3.63 -8.53
N SER A 240 -11.47 -4.34 -8.01
CA SER A 240 -11.63 -5.37 -6.99
C SER A 240 -11.12 -4.92 -5.62
N SER A 241 -10.17 -3.98 -5.57
CA SER A 241 -9.63 -3.46 -4.32
C SER A 241 -9.20 -2.00 -4.41
N ILE A 242 -9.24 -1.30 -3.27
CA ILE A 242 -8.76 0.08 -3.14
C ILE A 242 -7.88 0.18 -1.89
N TYR A 243 -6.68 0.73 -2.05
CA TYR A 243 -5.75 1.01 -0.98
C TYR A 243 -5.41 2.49 -1.00
N LEU A 244 -5.73 3.19 0.09
CA LEU A 244 -5.52 4.62 0.27
C LEU A 244 -4.47 4.81 1.37
N ILE A 245 -3.25 5.18 0.98
CA ILE A 245 -2.09 5.16 1.87
C ILE A 245 -1.45 6.54 1.93
N GLY A 246 -1.23 7.08 3.13
CA GLY A 246 -0.45 8.31 3.31
C GLY A 246 -1.11 9.57 2.74
N LEU A 247 -2.44 9.57 2.55
CA LEU A 247 -3.22 10.72 2.05
C LEU A 247 -3.43 11.77 3.15
N LYS A 248 -2.34 12.43 3.59
CA LYS A 248 -2.34 13.34 4.75
C LYS A 248 -3.22 14.60 4.59
N SER A 249 -3.61 14.94 3.37
CA SER A 249 -4.52 16.06 3.09
C SER A 249 -5.98 15.64 2.99
N LEU A 250 -6.29 14.35 3.05
CA LEU A 250 -7.65 13.85 2.86
C LEU A 250 -8.56 14.27 4.01
N LYS A 251 -9.57 15.08 3.68
CA LYS A 251 -10.58 15.60 4.61
C LYS A 251 -11.83 14.73 4.63
N SER A 252 -12.16 14.08 3.52
CA SER A 252 -13.41 13.31 3.38
C SER A 252 -13.21 11.98 2.64
N LEU A 253 -13.91 10.94 3.12
CA LEU A 253 -13.98 9.63 2.47
C LEU A 253 -15.14 9.53 1.46
N GLU A 254 -15.87 10.60 1.20
CA GLU A 254 -16.99 10.56 0.25
C GLU A 254 -16.53 10.23 -1.16
N CYS A 255 -17.05 9.12 -1.68
CA CYS A 255 -16.77 8.64 -3.03
C CYS A 255 -17.86 7.67 -3.48
N LYS A 256 -18.44 7.91 -4.66
CA LYS A 256 -19.49 7.03 -5.23
C LYS A 256 -18.97 5.62 -5.46
N LEU A 257 -17.66 5.44 -5.58
CA LEU A 257 -17.04 4.14 -5.77
C LEU A 257 -17.19 3.23 -4.55
N LEU A 258 -17.14 3.78 -3.33
CA LEU A 258 -17.30 3.00 -2.09
C LEU A 258 -18.74 2.51 -1.89
N GLU A 259 -19.70 3.21 -2.50
CA GLU A 259 -21.12 2.84 -2.48
C GLU A 259 -21.45 1.65 -3.40
N ARG A 260 -20.54 1.30 -4.31
CA ARG A 260 -20.77 0.30 -5.36
C ARG A 260 -20.36 -1.10 -4.93
N ARG A 261 -21.06 -2.13 -5.41
CA ARG A 261 -21.00 -3.53 -4.94
C ARG A 261 -19.76 -4.35 -5.33
N VAL A 262 -18.86 -3.87 -6.20
CA VAL A 262 -17.83 -4.72 -6.85
C VAL A 262 -16.52 -4.92 -6.06
N LEU A 263 -16.07 -3.93 -5.30
CA LEU A 263 -14.91 -4.03 -4.38
C LEU A 263 -15.03 -5.19 -3.38
N ASN A 264 -13.93 -5.90 -3.15
CA ASN A 264 -13.81 -6.96 -2.14
C ASN A 264 -12.87 -6.53 -1.01
N GLU A 265 -11.91 -5.65 -1.31
CA GLU A 265 -10.95 -5.17 -0.33
C GLU A 265 -10.92 -3.64 -0.27
N PHE A 266 -10.73 -3.13 0.94
CA PHE A 266 -10.55 -1.71 1.19
C PHE A 266 -9.52 -1.51 2.29
N SER A 267 -8.50 -0.70 2.01
CA SER A 267 -7.46 -0.33 2.98
C SER A 267 -7.35 1.19 3.05
N LEU A 268 -7.33 1.69 4.28
CA LEU A 268 -7.14 3.08 4.63
C LEU A 268 -5.99 3.15 5.64
N ASN A 269 -4.85 3.69 5.24
CA ASN A 269 -3.68 3.78 6.10
C ASN A 269 -3.05 5.17 6.04
N ASP A 270 -2.43 5.61 7.14
CA ASP A 270 -1.74 6.90 7.25
C ASP A 270 -2.57 8.13 6.82
N THR A 271 -3.88 8.13 7.13
CA THR A 271 -4.81 9.25 6.89
C THR A 271 -5.02 10.16 8.11
N PRO A 272 -5.53 11.39 7.96
CA PRO A 272 -5.79 12.26 9.10
C PRO A 272 -6.80 11.66 10.09
N PRO A 273 -6.61 11.83 11.42
CA PRO A 273 -7.59 11.39 12.43
C PRO A 273 -8.96 12.07 12.28
N GLN A 274 -8.98 13.27 11.73
CA GLN A 274 -10.17 14.10 11.55
C GLN A 274 -10.96 13.77 10.26
N LEU A 275 -10.63 12.67 9.57
CA LEU A 275 -11.27 12.29 8.31
C LEU A 275 -12.80 12.21 8.47
N GLU A 276 -13.51 12.94 7.62
CA GLU A 276 -14.96 12.95 7.56
C GLU A 276 -15.47 11.70 6.84
N VAL A 277 -16.51 11.10 7.41
CA VAL A 277 -17.22 9.95 6.84
C VAL A 277 -18.70 10.23 7.03
N SER A 278 -19.45 10.32 5.93
CA SER A 278 -20.89 10.51 5.97
C SER A 278 -21.58 9.25 6.47
N GLU A 279 -22.79 9.43 6.97
CA GLU A 279 -23.66 8.32 7.38
C GLU A 279 -23.93 7.36 6.21
N GLN A 280 -24.05 7.88 4.98
CA GLN A 280 -24.27 7.09 3.77
C GLN A 280 -23.07 6.21 3.45
N THR A 281 -21.87 6.79 3.39
CA THR A 281 -20.62 6.07 3.17
C THR A 281 -20.38 5.02 4.26
N ALA A 282 -20.60 5.36 5.54
CA ALA A 282 -20.51 4.42 6.66
C ALA A 282 -21.48 3.24 6.50
N LYS A 283 -22.75 3.49 6.16
CA LYS A 283 -23.74 2.43 5.91
C LYS A 283 -23.34 1.52 4.76
N HIS A 284 -22.75 2.06 3.69
CA HIS A 284 -22.27 1.27 2.56
C HIS A 284 -21.07 0.39 2.92
N ILE A 285 -20.11 0.92 3.67
CA ILE A 285 -18.97 0.14 4.16
C ILE A 285 -19.45 -1.02 5.04
N LEU A 286 -20.40 -0.76 5.95
CA LEU A 286 -20.91 -1.75 6.91
C LEU A 286 -21.83 -2.81 6.30
N ALA A 287 -22.60 -2.46 5.27
CA ALA A 287 -23.51 -3.40 4.60
C ALA A 287 -22.76 -4.46 3.76
N ARG A 288 -21.45 -4.29 3.57
CA ARG A 288 -20.65 -5.07 2.65
C ARG A 288 -19.94 -6.24 3.32
N LYS A 289 -19.75 -7.33 2.56
CA LYS A 289 -18.95 -8.49 2.96
C LYS A 289 -17.54 -8.38 2.40
N TRP A 290 -16.67 -7.65 3.09
CA TRP A 290 -15.28 -7.50 2.70
C TRP A 290 -14.50 -8.82 2.85
N SER A 291 -13.62 -9.12 1.90
CA SER A 291 -12.57 -10.15 2.04
C SER A 291 -11.40 -9.63 2.87
N SER A 292 -11.09 -8.34 2.75
CA SER A 292 -10.11 -7.64 3.57
C SER A 292 -10.57 -6.22 3.84
N LEU A 293 -10.53 -5.78 5.09
CA LEU A 293 -10.80 -4.41 5.48
C LEU A 293 -9.67 -3.95 6.39
N GLU A 294 -9.00 -2.87 6.03
CA GLU A 294 -7.94 -2.25 6.82
C GLU A 294 -8.28 -0.79 7.06
N MET A 295 -8.29 -0.33 8.30
CA MET A 295 -8.52 1.08 8.62
C MET A 295 -8.03 1.46 10.02
N PRO A 296 -7.87 2.76 10.30
CA PRO A 296 -7.59 3.23 11.65
C PRO A 296 -8.76 2.96 12.61
N LEU A 297 -8.44 2.67 13.88
CA LEU A 297 -9.45 2.37 14.90
C LEU A 297 -10.46 3.52 15.08
N SER A 298 -9.99 4.77 15.07
CA SER A 298 -10.82 5.97 15.19
C SER A 298 -11.90 6.05 14.09
N ILE A 299 -11.51 5.76 12.85
CA ILE A 299 -12.40 5.78 11.69
C ILE A 299 -13.39 4.61 11.74
N LEU A 300 -12.93 3.42 12.14
CA LEU A 300 -13.78 2.25 12.33
C LEU A 300 -14.89 2.53 13.36
N GLN A 301 -14.52 3.11 14.51
CA GLN A 301 -15.48 3.49 15.55
C GLN A 301 -16.49 4.53 15.05
N LYS A 302 -16.01 5.55 14.33
CA LYS A 302 -16.89 6.56 13.71
C LYS A 302 -17.89 5.90 12.76
N ILE A 303 -17.45 4.99 11.90
CA ILE A 303 -18.32 4.22 11.00
C ILE A 303 -19.35 3.40 11.78
N CYS A 304 -18.94 2.65 12.80
CA CYS A 304 -19.83 1.84 13.64
C CYS A 304 -20.92 2.67 14.33
N SER A 305 -20.56 3.89 14.77
CA SER A 305 -21.48 4.78 15.49
C SER A 305 -22.72 5.15 14.68
N TYR A 306 -22.65 5.12 13.34
CA TYR A 306 -23.77 5.50 12.47
C TYR A 306 -24.86 4.43 12.33
N SER A 307 -24.59 3.16 12.60
CA SER A 307 -25.51 2.09 12.19
C SER A 307 -26.17 1.30 13.32
N LYS A 308 -25.64 1.34 14.55
CA LYS A 308 -25.97 0.38 15.62
C LYS A 308 -25.92 -1.10 15.18
N LYS A 309 -25.33 -1.40 14.02
CA LYS A 309 -25.22 -2.75 13.47
C LYS A 309 -23.82 -3.27 13.71
N ASP A 310 -23.75 -4.57 13.94
CA ASP A 310 -22.51 -5.31 14.03
C ASP A 310 -21.80 -5.33 12.66
N ILE A 311 -20.47 -5.29 12.69
CA ILE A 311 -19.67 -5.51 11.48
C ILE A 311 -19.59 -7.02 11.24
N ASN A 312 -19.95 -7.46 10.04
CA ASN A 312 -19.78 -8.86 9.65
C ASN A 312 -18.78 -8.99 8.50
N MET A 313 -17.55 -9.33 8.87
CA MET A 313 -16.45 -9.59 7.97
C MET A 313 -16.37 -11.07 7.63
N ARG A 314 -16.30 -11.39 6.34
CA ARG A 314 -16.04 -12.77 5.90
C ARG A 314 -14.56 -13.14 6.01
N GLY A 315 -13.66 -12.17 5.79
CA GLY A 315 -12.23 -12.43 5.77
C GLY A 315 -11.46 -11.71 6.87
N ARG A 316 -10.46 -10.93 6.46
CA ARG A 316 -9.48 -10.29 7.35
C ARG A 316 -9.91 -8.87 7.72
N LEU A 317 -9.85 -8.55 9.00
CA LEU A 317 -9.91 -7.17 9.51
C LEU A 317 -8.53 -6.77 10.01
N VAL A 318 -8.01 -5.65 9.53
CA VAL A 318 -6.78 -5.03 10.01
C VAL A 318 -7.15 -3.69 10.66
N ILE A 319 -6.78 -3.52 11.92
CA ILE A 319 -7.03 -2.29 12.67
C ILE A 319 -5.68 -1.64 12.96
N CYS A 320 -5.53 -0.39 12.53
CA CYS A 320 -4.34 0.40 12.82
C CYS A 320 -4.61 1.33 14.00
N VAL A 321 -3.68 1.37 14.95
CA VAL A 321 -3.70 2.20 16.16
C VAL A 321 -2.44 3.05 16.11
N ARG A 322 -2.60 4.31 15.71
CA ARG A 322 -1.50 5.13 15.19
C ARG A 322 -1.04 6.21 16.15
N ASP A 323 -1.89 6.65 17.07
CA ASP A 323 -1.53 7.73 17.98
C ASP A 323 -2.06 7.48 19.39
N LEU A 324 -1.69 8.36 20.31
CA LEU A 324 -2.08 8.27 21.71
C LEU A 324 -3.61 8.38 21.88
N GLU A 325 -4.30 9.12 21.02
CA GLU A 325 -5.77 9.24 21.10
C GLU A 325 -6.44 7.94 20.68
N GLU A 326 -5.99 7.31 19.59
CA GLU A 326 -6.46 5.98 19.19
C GLU A 326 -6.14 4.91 20.25
N ARG A 327 -5.03 5.05 20.96
CA ARG A 327 -4.70 4.17 22.08
C ARG A 327 -5.65 4.34 23.27
N LYS A 328 -6.07 5.57 23.60
CA LYS A 328 -7.08 5.81 24.64
C LYS A 328 -8.39 5.09 24.31
N LEU A 329 -8.76 4.96 23.04
CA LEU A 329 -9.93 4.19 22.63
C LEU A 329 -9.84 2.70 23.00
N ILE A 330 -8.62 2.13 23.06
CA ILE A 330 -8.39 0.77 23.56
C ILE A 330 -8.50 0.75 25.08
N GLU A 331 -7.87 1.72 25.76
CA GLU A 331 -7.85 1.84 27.22
C GLU A 331 -9.26 2.02 27.80
N ASP A 332 -10.10 2.82 27.15
CA ASP A 332 -11.46 3.11 27.60
C ASP A 332 -12.38 1.86 27.54
N CYS A 333 -11.97 0.78 26.88
CA CYS A 333 -12.54 -0.58 26.99
C CYS A 333 -14.08 -0.70 26.95
N HIS A 334 -14.79 0.25 26.34
CA HIS A 334 -16.24 0.19 26.25
C HIS A 334 -16.66 -0.76 25.11
N GLN A 335 -17.73 -1.55 25.32
CA GLN A 335 -18.40 -2.28 24.25
C GLN A 335 -19.04 -1.28 23.29
N LEU A 336 -18.24 -0.74 22.37
CA LEU A 336 -18.69 0.28 21.44
C LEU A 336 -19.52 -0.35 20.31
N PHE A 337 -19.11 -1.55 19.87
CA PHE A 337 -19.75 -2.30 18.80
C PHE A 337 -19.21 -3.74 18.78
N LYS A 338 -19.98 -4.66 18.19
CA LYS A 338 -19.53 -6.03 18.00
C LYS A 338 -19.04 -6.23 16.58
N ILE A 339 -17.84 -6.78 16.45
CA ILE A 339 -17.23 -7.16 15.19
C ILE A 339 -17.22 -8.69 15.11
N THR A 340 -17.70 -9.21 14.00
CA THR A 340 -17.50 -10.60 13.60
C THR A 340 -16.44 -10.63 12.51
N ALA A 341 -15.29 -11.24 12.75
CA ALA A 341 -14.23 -11.42 11.75
C ALA A 341 -13.57 -12.78 11.93
N GLU A 342 -13.14 -13.44 10.85
CA GLU A 342 -12.42 -14.72 10.93
C GLU A 342 -10.94 -14.52 11.30
N CYS A 343 -10.31 -13.49 10.73
CA CYS A 343 -8.93 -13.11 11.01
C CYS A 343 -8.88 -11.64 11.44
N LEU A 344 -8.32 -11.37 12.62
CA LEU A 344 -8.03 -10.03 13.11
C LEU A 344 -6.52 -9.79 13.07
N SER A 345 -6.12 -8.62 12.58
CA SER A 345 -4.77 -8.08 12.73
C SER A 345 -4.87 -6.72 13.42
N LEU A 346 -4.16 -6.51 14.51
CA LEU A 346 -4.10 -5.24 15.22
C LEU A 346 -2.67 -4.71 15.12
N HIS A 347 -2.50 -3.55 14.50
CA HIS A 347 -1.21 -2.90 14.28
C HIS A 347 -1.12 -1.67 15.18
N ILE A 348 -0.31 -1.74 16.23
CA ILE A 348 -0.15 -0.68 17.23
C ILE A 348 1.21 -0.03 17.05
N SER A 349 1.18 1.22 16.58
CA SER A 349 2.37 2.04 16.45
C SER A 349 2.75 2.64 17.80
N THR A 350 3.94 2.30 18.29
CA THR A 350 4.48 2.80 19.55
C THR A 350 5.32 4.04 19.27
N TYR A 351 4.69 5.22 19.24
CA TYR A 351 5.41 6.49 19.09
C TYR A 351 5.94 7.05 20.42
N ASP A 352 5.51 6.49 21.55
CA ASP A 352 5.86 6.96 22.87
C ASP A 352 6.62 5.86 23.65
N ALA A 353 7.89 6.14 23.96
CA ALA A 353 8.76 5.24 24.72
C ALA A 353 8.41 5.15 26.22
N THR A 354 7.39 5.88 26.68
CA THR A 354 7.08 5.95 28.12
C THR A 354 6.20 4.80 28.61
N THR A 355 5.42 4.16 27.75
CA THR A 355 4.57 3.03 28.17
C THR A 355 5.21 1.70 27.77
N PRO A 356 5.42 0.78 28.72
CA PRO A 356 5.82 -0.59 28.41
C PRO A 356 4.86 -1.27 27.42
N GLU A 357 5.43 -1.88 26.40
CA GLU A 357 4.72 -2.55 25.30
C GLU A 357 3.81 -3.67 25.81
N LEU A 358 4.20 -4.35 26.89
CA LEU A 358 3.38 -5.39 27.53
C LEU A 358 2.05 -4.85 28.10
N ILE A 359 2.01 -3.63 28.62
CA ILE A 359 0.77 -3.03 29.12
C ILE A 359 -0.19 -2.75 27.96
N ILE A 360 0.35 -2.21 26.86
CA ILE A 360 -0.41 -1.96 25.63
C ILE A 360 -0.99 -3.27 25.09
N LEU A 361 -0.21 -4.36 25.15
CA LEU A 361 -0.65 -5.67 24.73
C LEU A 361 -1.81 -6.23 25.58
N GLU A 362 -1.73 -6.10 26.90
CA GLU A 362 -2.81 -6.53 27.82
C GLU A 362 -4.11 -5.78 27.52
N LEU A 363 -4.03 -4.46 27.34
CA LEU A 363 -5.15 -3.60 26.97
C LEU A 363 -5.73 -3.99 25.60
N ALA A 364 -4.87 -4.27 24.61
CA ALA A 364 -5.29 -4.73 23.30
C ALA A 364 -6.04 -6.07 23.37
N LEU A 365 -5.53 -7.04 24.14
CA LEU A 365 -6.20 -8.34 24.34
C LEU A 365 -7.54 -8.15 25.04
N GLN A 366 -7.63 -7.26 26.03
CA GLN A 366 -8.88 -6.93 26.69
C GLN A 366 -9.87 -6.29 25.70
N TRP A 367 -9.44 -5.32 24.89
CA TRP A 367 -10.30 -4.72 23.88
C TRP A 367 -10.82 -5.76 22.87
N ILE A 368 -9.97 -6.69 22.44
CA ILE A 368 -10.33 -7.79 21.54
C ILE A 368 -11.42 -8.66 22.15
N SER A 369 -11.27 -9.07 23.41
CA SER A 369 -12.24 -9.96 24.07
C SER A 369 -13.63 -9.34 24.23
N HIS A 370 -13.71 -8.00 24.29
CA HIS A 370 -14.97 -7.27 24.41
C HIS A 370 -15.64 -6.98 23.07
N ASN A 371 -14.87 -6.72 22.02
CA ASN A 371 -15.40 -6.18 20.76
C ASN A 371 -15.40 -7.20 19.61
N ILE A 372 -14.62 -8.27 19.71
CA ILE A 372 -14.42 -9.22 18.61
C ILE A 372 -15.14 -10.53 18.93
N THR A 373 -15.75 -11.12 17.91
CA THR A 373 -16.37 -12.44 17.98
C THR A 373 -16.03 -13.27 16.76
N ASN A 374 -16.04 -14.60 16.94
CA ASN A 374 -15.82 -15.58 15.87
C ASN A 374 -14.41 -15.56 15.23
N ALA A 375 -13.45 -14.85 15.83
CA ALA A 375 -12.06 -14.85 15.38
C ALA A 375 -11.43 -16.24 15.57
N LYS A 376 -10.81 -16.74 14.50
CA LYS A 376 -9.96 -17.94 14.50
C LYS A 376 -8.48 -17.58 14.62
N PHE A 377 -8.10 -16.47 13.99
CA PHE A 377 -6.73 -15.99 13.96
C PHE A 377 -6.67 -14.56 14.49
N ILE A 378 -5.79 -14.32 15.47
CA ILE A 378 -5.46 -12.99 15.95
C ILE A 378 -3.97 -12.77 15.74
N ASN A 379 -3.62 -11.68 15.08
CA ASN A 379 -2.25 -11.22 14.93
C ASN A 379 -2.14 -9.83 15.55
N ILE A 380 -1.19 -9.61 16.45
CA ILE A 380 -0.95 -8.31 17.08
C ILE A 380 0.48 -7.90 16.76
N TRP A 381 0.64 -6.67 16.31
CA TRP A 381 1.93 -6.06 16.03
C TRP A 381 2.06 -4.84 16.94
N VAL A 382 3.00 -4.86 17.88
CA VAL A 382 3.25 -3.81 18.87
C VAL A 382 4.72 -3.49 18.89
N GLY A 383 5.11 -2.34 18.31
CA GLY A 383 6.49 -1.82 18.39
C GLY A 383 7.61 -2.82 18.11
N ASP A 384 8.81 -2.47 18.59
CA ASP A 384 9.96 -3.38 18.63
C ASP A 384 10.05 -3.99 20.03
N LEU A 385 9.70 -5.28 20.16
CA LEU A 385 9.83 -5.99 21.42
C LEU A 385 11.29 -6.32 21.70
N THR A 386 11.70 -6.15 22.96
CA THR A 386 13.00 -6.61 23.44
C THR A 386 13.07 -8.14 23.50
N ASP A 387 14.28 -8.71 23.46
CA ASP A 387 14.49 -10.16 23.61
C ASP A 387 13.87 -10.71 24.91
N ARG A 388 13.85 -9.88 25.97
CA ARG A 388 13.24 -10.22 27.25
C ARG A 388 11.72 -10.37 27.12
N GLU A 389 11.07 -9.45 26.40
CA GLU A 389 9.62 -9.49 26.17
C GLU A 389 9.24 -10.64 25.24
N ILE A 390 10.02 -10.89 24.19
CA ILE A 390 9.86 -12.06 23.32
C ILE A 390 9.94 -13.36 24.15
N SER A 391 10.96 -13.46 25.00
CA SER A 391 11.14 -14.62 25.90
C SER A 391 9.99 -14.77 26.90
N PHE A 392 9.40 -13.66 27.34
CA PHE A 392 8.21 -13.67 28.19
C PHE A 392 6.99 -14.18 27.42
N LEU A 393 6.71 -13.64 26.24
CA LEU A 393 5.58 -14.05 25.39
C LEU A 393 5.62 -15.53 25.02
N GLN A 394 6.81 -16.09 24.77
CA GLN A 394 6.98 -17.53 24.49
C GLN A 394 6.57 -18.43 25.66
N LYS A 395 6.66 -17.93 26.90
CA LYS A 395 6.28 -18.66 28.13
C LYS A 395 4.87 -18.32 28.60
N SER A 396 4.28 -17.26 28.07
CA SER A 396 2.97 -16.80 28.46
C SER A 396 1.84 -17.65 27.87
N LEU A 397 0.71 -17.64 28.58
CA LEU A 397 -0.52 -18.31 28.20
C LEU A 397 -1.64 -17.28 28.02
N ILE A 398 -2.52 -17.52 27.04
CA ILE A 398 -3.76 -16.78 26.89
C ILE A 398 -4.93 -17.71 27.25
N ARG A 399 -5.75 -17.26 28.19
CA ARG A 399 -6.94 -17.99 28.65
C ARG A 399 -8.07 -17.78 27.64
N VAL A 400 -8.58 -18.84 27.03
CA VAL A 400 -9.69 -18.73 26.06
C VAL A 400 -11.01 -19.09 26.74
N LYS A 401 -11.94 -18.12 26.79
CA LYS A 401 -13.28 -18.18 27.37
C LYS A 401 -14.36 -17.72 26.39
N LEU A 402 -14.21 -16.56 25.73
CA LEU A 402 -15.26 -15.96 24.89
C LEU A 402 -15.06 -16.32 23.42
N LEU A 403 -13.82 -16.31 22.94
CA LEU A 403 -13.48 -16.68 21.56
C LEU A 403 -13.31 -18.19 21.37
N THR A 404 -14.40 -18.95 21.45
CA THR A 404 -14.40 -20.43 21.41
C THR A 404 -13.88 -21.05 20.10
N LYS A 405 -13.78 -20.27 19.02
CA LYS A 405 -13.22 -20.71 17.73
C LYS A 405 -11.77 -20.27 17.52
N LEU A 406 -11.15 -19.67 18.52
CA LEU A 406 -9.78 -19.16 18.41
C LEU A 406 -8.81 -20.33 18.30
N GLU A 407 -8.08 -20.36 17.18
CA GLU A 407 -7.10 -21.41 16.88
C GLU A 407 -5.67 -20.88 17.07
N ARG A 408 -5.44 -19.58 16.84
CA ARG A 408 -4.09 -19.00 16.85
C ARG A 408 -4.07 -17.55 17.34
N VAL A 409 -3.11 -17.25 18.22
CA VAL A 409 -2.71 -15.87 18.56
C VAL A 409 -1.22 -15.70 18.31
N GLN A 410 -0.86 -14.72 17.49
CA GLN A 410 0.52 -14.37 17.14
C GLN A 410 0.81 -12.92 17.51
N ILE A 411 1.91 -12.65 18.21
CA ILE A 411 2.30 -11.31 18.66
C ILE A 411 3.74 -11.04 18.17
N ASN A 412 3.95 -10.04 17.30
CA ASN A 412 5.25 -9.72 16.67
C ASN A 412 6.01 -10.94 16.11
N SER A 413 5.30 -11.93 15.55
CA SER A 413 5.82 -13.22 15.08
C SER A 413 6.02 -14.33 16.13
N VAL A 414 5.76 -14.07 17.41
CA VAL A 414 5.74 -15.09 18.46
C VAL A 414 4.36 -15.73 18.52
N LEU A 415 4.29 -17.06 18.36
CA LEU A 415 3.07 -17.82 18.59
C LEU A 415 2.87 -18.01 20.11
N VAL A 416 1.75 -17.52 20.63
CA VAL A 416 1.42 -17.63 22.06
C VAL A 416 0.52 -18.83 22.30
N SER A 417 0.77 -19.55 23.39
CA SER A 417 0.01 -20.75 23.74
C SER A 417 -1.40 -20.41 24.22
N LEU A 418 -2.38 -21.12 23.68
CA LEU A 418 -3.79 -21.00 24.04
C LEU A 418 -4.20 -22.11 25.01
N VAL A 419 -4.87 -21.76 26.11
CA VAL A 419 -5.36 -22.74 27.07
C VAL A 419 -6.83 -22.47 27.39
N PRO A 420 -7.72 -23.48 27.34
CA PRO A 420 -9.12 -23.34 27.73
C PRO A 420 -9.25 -22.82 29.17
N ALA A 421 -10.22 -21.93 29.42
CA ALA A 421 -10.42 -21.35 30.75
C ALA A 421 -10.63 -22.36 31.88
N SER A 422 -11.17 -23.53 31.57
CA SER A 422 -11.39 -24.62 32.54
C SER A 422 -10.12 -25.35 32.99
N GLN A 423 -8.97 -25.13 32.32
CA GLN A 423 -7.73 -25.87 32.57
C GLN A 423 -6.67 -25.05 33.32
N ILE A 424 -6.91 -23.75 33.57
CA ILE A 424 -5.94 -22.87 34.22
C ILE A 424 -6.37 -22.64 35.68
N PRO A 425 -5.56 -23.06 36.68
CA PRO A 425 -5.81 -22.71 38.08
C PRO A 425 -5.90 -21.19 38.26
N GLU A 426 -6.76 -20.73 39.18
CA GLU A 426 -6.74 -19.32 39.60
C GLU A 426 -5.34 -18.99 40.16
N GLY A 427 -4.74 -17.91 39.66
CA GLY A 427 -3.39 -17.48 40.07
C GLY A 427 -2.22 -18.15 39.36
N ALA A 428 -2.44 -18.90 38.26
CA ALA A 428 -1.34 -19.42 37.45
C ALA A 428 -0.40 -18.27 37.00
N PRO A 429 0.92 -18.38 37.22
CA PRO A 429 1.86 -17.37 36.75
C PRO A 429 1.86 -17.33 35.21
N HIS A 430 2.11 -16.16 34.62
CA HIS A 430 2.25 -15.94 33.17
C HIS A 430 0.95 -16.02 32.34
N VAL A 431 -0.21 -15.78 32.93
CA VAL A 431 -1.44 -15.53 32.16
C VAL A 431 -1.46 -14.08 31.68
N LEU A 432 -1.43 -13.85 30.37
CA LEU A 432 -1.45 -12.50 29.78
C LEU A 432 -2.83 -11.86 29.84
N SER A 433 -3.88 -12.59 29.46
CA SER A 433 -5.24 -12.07 29.43
C SER A 433 -6.27 -13.21 29.27
N THR A 434 -7.55 -12.86 29.32
CA THR A 434 -8.68 -13.74 28.99
C THR A 434 -9.36 -13.26 27.71
N LEU A 435 -9.34 -14.10 26.67
CA LEU A 435 -9.98 -13.89 25.37
C LEU A 435 -11.30 -14.64 25.22
#